data_AF-A0A166FZS0-F1
#
_entry.id   AF-A0A166FZS0-F1
#
_cell.length_a   1.000
_cell.length_b   1.000
_cell.length_c   1.000
_cell.angle_alpha   90.00
_cell.angle_beta   90.00
_cell.angle_gamma   90.00
#
_symmetry.space_group_name_H-M   'P 1'
#
loop_
_entity.id
_entity.type
_entity.pdbx_description
1 polymer ?
#
loop_
_entity_poly.entity_id
_entity_poly.type
_entity_poly.pdbx_seq_one_letter_code
_entity_poly.pdbx_strand_id
1 'polypeptide(L)'
;MSSHIDDEPSSQAVPTVSDDTDLTKEADITELRLSTSKALNGHDNHDQIVESSAAHPARRIRESLSSIETRSLPIVREGYGFRPSSGQGTPLLHAADTPQSASIADVNGLGWPAKSTISRLNSTPEERAIREARLSGAVKTILECIGEDPEREGLLRTPERYAQALLYLTKGYEEKLSDVINDAIFAENHDELVIVRDIDIFSLCEHHLVPFTGRVSIGYIPNKLVLGISKLARIAETFSRRLQVQERLTKQIAVAVEEAIKPRGVAVVMEATHLCMSMRGVQKPGSTTITSCMLGCFRTHQKTREEFLTLIRSPSSTR
;
A
#
# COMPACT_ATOMS: atom_id res chain seq x y z
N MET A 1 59.09 4.96 37.37
CA MET A 1 60.18 4.01 37.72
C MET A 1 59.76 2.62 37.25
N SER A 2 60.69 1.68 37.22
CA SER A 2 60.56 0.28 36.72
C SER A 2 59.46 -0.55 37.46
N SER A 3 59.06 -1.77 37.07
CA SER A 3 59.64 -2.76 36.12
C SER A 3 58.67 -3.93 35.82
N HIS A 4 58.87 -4.64 34.70
CA HIS A 4 58.52 -6.05 34.36
C HIS A 4 57.03 -6.52 34.46
N ILE A 5 56.42 -7.32 33.55
CA ILE A 5 56.82 -8.43 32.62
C ILE A 5 56.72 -9.83 33.29
N ASP A 6 56.42 -10.86 32.46
CA ASP A 6 56.20 -12.31 32.71
C ASP A 6 54.76 -12.75 33.07
N ASP A 7 54.20 -13.90 32.62
CA ASP A 7 54.21 -14.54 31.27
C ASP A 7 53.01 -15.53 31.11
N GLU A 8 52.80 -16.12 29.93
CA GLU A 8 51.77 -17.14 29.58
C GLU A 8 52.15 -18.61 30.02
N PRO A 9 51.35 -19.67 29.72
CA PRO A 9 49.90 -19.90 29.92
C PRO A 9 49.66 -21.26 30.65
N SER A 10 48.42 -21.81 30.66
CA SER A 10 48.22 -23.26 30.90
C SER A 10 47.00 -23.83 30.17
N SER A 11 47.05 -25.12 29.83
CA SER A 11 46.11 -25.79 28.93
C SER A 11 45.41 -26.99 29.59
N GLN A 12 44.22 -27.32 29.10
CA GLN A 12 43.60 -28.65 29.25
C GLN A 12 42.94 -29.08 27.92
N ALA A 13 42.75 -30.39 27.75
CA ALA A 13 42.62 -31.02 26.44
C ALA A 13 41.26 -31.69 26.18
N VAL A 14 40.83 -31.59 24.91
CA VAL A 14 40.25 -32.61 24.01
C VAL A 14 39.62 -33.87 24.65
N PRO A 15 38.43 -34.29 24.16
CA PRO A 15 38.44 -35.51 23.35
C PRO A 15 37.76 -35.35 21.98
N THR A 16 38.35 -36.00 20.96
CA THR A 16 37.79 -36.20 19.63
C THR A 16 37.05 -37.53 19.54
N VAL A 17 36.00 -37.61 18.74
CA VAL A 17 35.43 -38.86 18.21
C VAL A 17 35.17 -38.65 16.71
N SER A 18 35.36 -39.71 15.91
CA SER A 18 35.37 -39.70 14.45
C SER A 18 34.36 -40.67 13.83
N ASP A 19 34.30 -40.67 12.49
CA ASP A 19 33.88 -41.76 11.59
C ASP A 19 32.38 -41.96 11.27
N ASP A 20 32.03 -41.52 10.06
CA ASP A 20 31.36 -42.25 8.97
C ASP A 20 30.06 -43.06 9.19
N THR A 21 28.99 -42.62 8.50
CA THR A 21 28.29 -43.34 7.38
C THR A 21 27.06 -42.49 6.95
N ASP A 22 27.01 -41.93 5.74
CA ASP A 22 26.66 -42.52 4.43
C ASP A 22 25.12 -42.58 4.14
N LEU A 23 24.74 -42.76 2.88
CA LEU A 23 23.39 -42.98 2.32
C LEU A 23 22.47 -41.76 2.10
N THR A 24 22.82 -41.01 1.05
CA THR A 24 21.93 -40.66 -0.09
C THR A 24 20.40 -40.59 0.15
N LYS A 25 19.81 -39.42 -0.11
CA LYS A 25 18.42 -39.29 -0.59
C LYS A 25 18.16 -37.97 -1.31
N GLU A 26 18.47 -37.95 -2.59
CA GLU A 26 17.84 -37.01 -3.53
C GLU A 26 16.34 -37.33 -3.62
N ALA A 27 15.50 -36.29 -3.67
CA ALA A 27 14.06 -36.41 -3.85
C ALA A 27 13.66 -35.56 -5.05
N ASP A 28 13.65 -36.19 -6.22
CA ASP A 28 13.30 -35.56 -7.49
C ASP A 28 11.83 -35.12 -7.51
N ILE A 29 11.57 -33.87 -7.90
CA ILE A 29 10.23 -33.27 -8.03
C ILE A 29 9.98 -32.88 -9.50
N THR A 30 10.26 -33.80 -10.42
CA THR A 30 10.10 -33.63 -11.87
C THR A 30 8.84 -34.32 -12.44
N GLU A 31 7.80 -34.56 -11.63
CA GLU A 31 6.56 -35.19 -12.11
C GLU A 31 5.26 -34.48 -11.66
N LEU A 32 4.95 -33.32 -12.26
CA LEU A 32 3.61 -32.69 -12.16
C LEU A 32 3.27 -31.71 -13.31
N ARG A 33 3.74 -31.99 -14.54
CA ARG A 33 3.51 -31.15 -15.75
C ARG A 33 3.09 -31.95 -16.99
N LEU A 34 2.00 -32.73 -16.91
CA LEU A 34 1.54 -33.52 -18.08
C LEU A 34 0.02 -33.82 -18.13
N SER A 35 -0.84 -32.81 -17.92
CA SER A 35 -2.31 -33.04 -17.89
C SER A 35 -3.24 -31.90 -18.36
N THR A 36 -2.87 -31.07 -19.36
CA THR A 36 -3.85 -30.26 -20.14
C THR A 36 -3.31 -29.80 -21.52
N SER A 37 -3.04 -30.74 -22.43
CA SER A 37 -2.60 -30.42 -23.80
C SER A 37 -3.24 -31.33 -24.88
N LYS A 38 -4.58 -31.31 -24.94
CA LYS A 38 -5.39 -31.85 -26.05
C LYS A 38 -6.60 -30.92 -26.24
N ALA A 39 -7.00 -30.53 -27.45
CA ALA A 39 -6.32 -30.66 -28.75
C ALA A 39 -6.75 -29.52 -29.69
N LEU A 40 -5.85 -29.15 -30.62
CA LEU A 40 -6.17 -28.34 -31.80
C LEU A 40 -6.22 -29.25 -33.02
N ASN A 41 -7.23 -29.11 -33.88
CA ASN A 41 -7.13 -29.23 -35.36
C ASN A 41 -8.51 -29.14 -36.07
N GLY A 42 -8.50 -28.60 -37.30
CA GLY A 42 -9.57 -28.68 -38.30
C GLY A 42 -10.67 -27.61 -38.18
N HIS A 43 -10.78 -26.61 -39.06
CA HIS A 43 -10.75 -26.73 -40.52
C HIS A 43 -10.34 -25.43 -41.22
N ASP A 44 -9.70 -25.57 -42.39
CA ASP A 44 -9.47 -24.49 -43.36
C ASP A 44 -10.66 -24.31 -44.32
N ASN A 45 -10.94 -23.07 -44.73
CA ASN A 45 -10.74 -22.61 -46.13
C ASN A 45 -11.29 -21.18 -46.37
N HIS A 46 -10.66 -20.48 -47.31
CA HIS A 46 -11.16 -19.51 -48.33
C HIS A 46 -12.51 -18.75 -48.12
N ASP A 47 -12.68 -17.49 -48.57
CA ASP A 47 -12.09 -16.89 -49.78
C ASP A 47 -12.06 -15.33 -49.80
N GLN A 48 -11.91 -14.72 -50.99
CA GLN A 48 -11.63 -13.29 -51.25
C GLN A 48 -12.40 -12.79 -52.51
N ILE A 49 -12.52 -11.51 -52.95
CA ILE A 49 -11.94 -10.17 -52.67
C ILE A 49 -13.01 -9.07 -53.04
N VAL A 50 -12.62 -7.78 -53.04
CA VAL A 50 -13.18 -6.59 -53.77
C VAL A 50 -14.28 -5.73 -53.09
N GLU A 51 -14.20 -4.42 -53.35
CA GLU A 51 -15.07 -3.30 -52.95
C GLU A 51 -16.21 -3.01 -53.97
N SER A 52 -17.23 -2.20 -53.62
CA SER A 52 -17.62 -1.01 -54.42
C SER A 52 -18.86 -0.20 -53.93
N SER A 53 -18.67 1.12 -53.88
CA SER A 53 -19.55 2.21 -54.36
C SER A 53 -21.10 2.21 -54.17
N ALA A 54 -21.55 3.03 -53.20
CA ALA A 54 -22.48 4.17 -53.36
C ALA A 54 -24.02 4.03 -53.55
N ALA A 55 -24.67 5.19 -53.35
CA ALA A 55 -26.05 5.62 -53.65
C ALA A 55 -27.19 5.39 -52.62
N HIS A 56 -27.86 6.49 -52.27
CA HIS A 56 -29.18 6.58 -51.61
C HIS A 56 -30.31 6.64 -52.66
N PRO A 57 -31.54 6.26 -52.31
CA PRO A 57 -32.56 7.31 -52.15
C PRO A 57 -33.48 7.12 -50.93
N ALA A 58 -33.93 8.22 -50.33
CA ALA A 58 -34.77 8.21 -49.13
C ALA A 58 -36.27 8.43 -49.43
N ARG A 59 -37.16 7.65 -48.80
CA ARG A 59 -38.54 8.06 -48.52
C ARG A 59 -39.22 7.20 -47.44
N ARG A 60 -39.86 7.89 -46.48
CA ARG A 60 -40.94 7.44 -45.58
C ARG A 60 -40.85 6.01 -44.99
N ILE A 61 -40.55 5.94 -43.70
CA ILE A 61 -41.57 5.69 -42.66
C ILE A 61 -41.31 6.68 -41.52
N ARG A 62 -42.37 7.18 -40.88
CA ARG A 62 -42.31 8.11 -39.75
C ARG A 62 -43.43 7.74 -38.77
N GLU A 63 -43.12 6.86 -37.82
CA GLU A 63 -43.73 6.74 -36.49
C GLU A 63 -43.11 5.54 -35.76
N SER A 64 -43.33 5.47 -34.43
CA SER A 64 -42.76 4.52 -33.44
C SER A 64 -41.23 4.34 -33.40
N LEU A 65 -40.62 4.86 -32.32
CA LEU A 65 -39.58 4.18 -31.49
C LEU A 65 -39.10 5.15 -30.38
N SER A 66 -39.98 5.41 -29.41
CA SER A 66 -39.75 6.34 -28.30
C SER A 66 -39.00 5.69 -27.12
N SER A 67 -37.82 5.12 -27.38
CA SER A 67 -36.90 4.63 -26.32
C SER A 67 -35.51 4.31 -26.89
N ILE A 68 -34.65 5.33 -27.00
CA ILE A 68 -33.20 5.14 -27.17
C ILE A 68 -32.51 5.87 -26.03
N GLU A 69 -32.07 5.10 -25.02
CA GLU A 69 -31.12 5.59 -24.03
C GLU A 69 -29.80 5.91 -24.74
N THR A 70 -29.27 7.11 -24.52
CA THR A 70 -27.94 7.49 -25.01
C THR A 70 -26.87 6.76 -24.20
N ARG A 71 -26.62 5.49 -24.54
CA ARG A 71 -25.43 4.76 -24.07
C ARG A 71 -24.19 5.56 -24.44
N SER A 72 -23.54 6.12 -23.44
CA SER A 72 -22.26 6.81 -23.59
C SER A 72 -21.23 5.82 -24.14
N LEU A 73 -20.68 6.13 -25.32
CA LEU A 73 -19.56 5.37 -25.86
C LEU A 73 -18.38 5.47 -24.88
N PRO A 74 -17.62 4.39 -24.67
CA PRO A 74 -16.46 4.43 -23.80
C PRO A 74 -15.44 5.43 -24.36
N ILE A 75 -15.05 6.40 -23.53
CA ILE A 75 -14.07 7.41 -23.92
C ILE A 75 -12.71 6.72 -24.07
N VAL A 76 -12.33 6.41 -25.31
CA VAL A 76 -11.00 5.92 -25.65
C VAL A 76 -10.00 7.00 -25.29
N ARG A 77 -9.22 6.76 -24.23
CA ARG A 77 -8.04 7.55 -23.89
C ARG A 77 -6.82 6.85 -24.46
N GLU A 78 -6.00 7.60 -25.20
CA GLU A 78 -4.69 7.11 -25.62
C GLU A 78 -3.82 6.81 -24.39
N GLY A 79 -3.00 5.76 -24.50
CA GLY A 79 -2.18 5.29 -23.38
C GLY A 79 -0.99 6.22 -23.14
N TYR A 80 -0.79 6.64 -21.88
CA TYR A 80 0.43 7.34 -21.49
C TYR A 80 1.49 6.34 -21.00
N GLY A 81 2.62 6.26 -21.72
CA GLY A 81 3.71 5.32 -21.46
C GLY A 81 3.41 3.88 -21.93
N PHE A 82 4.05 2.89 -21.32
CA PHE A 82 4.02 1.47 -21.72
C PHE A 82 2.68 0.73 -21.52
N ARG A 83 1.53 1.42 -21.57
CA ARG A 83 0.20 0.79 -21.56
C ARG A 83 -0.36 0.68 -22.98
N PRO A 84 -0.64 -0.53 -23.49
CA PRO A 84 -1.53 -0.70 -24.64
C PRO A 84 -2.90 -0.05 -24.38
N SER A 85 -3.62 0.27 -25.45
CA SER A 85 -4.98 0.81 -25.39
C SER A 85 -5.98 -0.22 -24.84
N SER A 86 -6.04 -0.37 -23.52
CA SER A 86 -6.77 -1.45 -22.84
C SER A 86 -8.29 -1.39 -22.94
N GLY A 87 -8.86 -0.31 -23.50
CA GLY A 87 -10.31 -0.04 -23.61
C GLY A 87 -11.02 0.24 -22.28
N GLN A 88 -10.54 -0.38 -21.20
CA GLN A 88 -10.99 -0.21 -19.83
C GLN A 88 -10.33 1.02 -19.21
N GLY A 89 -11.07 2.13 -19.15
CA GLY A 89 -10.76 3.23 -18.25
C GLY A 89 -11.05 2.83 -16.78
N THR A 90 -10.49 3.57 -15.82
CA THR A 90 -10.87 3.43 -14.41
C THR A 90 -12.39 3.62 -14.29
N PRO A 91 -13.12 2.69 -13.64
CA PRO A 91 -14.56 2.83 -13.45
C PRO A 91 -14.89 4.15 -12.75
N LEU A 92 -15.86 4.89 -13.29
CA LEU A 92 -16.50 5.97 -12.55
C LEU A 92 -17.34 5.33 -11.45
N LEU A 93 -16.81 5.29 -10.23
CA LEU A 93 -17.60 4.92 -9.05
C LEU A 93 -18.77 5.89 -8.93
N HIS A 94 -20.00 5.38 -9.07
CA HIS A 94 -21.16 6.19 -8.75
C HIS A 94 -21.18 6.47 -7.24
N ALA A 95 -21.81 7.56 -6.82
CA ALA A 95 -21.85 7.93 -5.40
C ALA A 95 -22.51 6.85 -4.50
N ALA A 96 -23.28 5.94 -5.09
CA ALA A 96 -23.86 4.77 -4.43
C ALA A 96 -22.87 3.60 -4.24
N ASP A 97 -21.84 3.46 -5.09
CA ASP A 97 -20.83 2.39 -5.02
C ASP A 97 -19.70 2.70 -4.03
N THR A 98 -19.71 3.89 -3.42
CA THR A 98 -18.84 4.19 -2.28
C THR A 98 -19.38 3.46 -1.05
N PRO A 99 -18.60 2.58 -0.39
CA PRO A 99 -19.08 1.86 0.79
C PRO A 99 -19.58 2.82 1.87
N GLN A 100 -20.90 2.82 2.09
CA GLN A 100 -21.53 3.62 3.13
C GLN A 100 -21.12 3.07 4.50
N SER A 101 -20.51 3.93 5.32
CA SER A 101 -20.17 3.66 6.73
C SER A 101 -19.53 2.29 7.01
N ALA A 102 -18.48 1.93 6.25
CA ALA A 102 -17.50 0.98 6.75
C ALA A 102 -16.73 1.62 7.92
N SER A 103 -17.31 1.51 9.11
CA SER A 103 -16.68 1.88 10.40
C SER A 103 -15.33 1.18 10.54
N ILE A 104 -14.45 1.75 11.37
CA ILE A 104 -13.19 1.09 11.76
C ILE A 104 -13.43 -0.28 12.39
N ALA A 105 -14.58 -0.44 13.05
CA ALA A 105 -15.09 -1.73 13.46
C ALA A 105 -15.61 -2.53 12.24
N ASP A 106 -14.67 -2.92 11.36
CA ASP A 106 -14.75 -4.28 10.85
C ASP A 106 -14.68 -5.25 12.05
N VAL A 107 -15.21 -6.47 11.89
CA VAL A 107 -15.38 -7.44 12.99
C VAL A 107 -14.05 -7.78 13.72
N ASN A 108 -12.90 -7.45 13.12
CA ASN A 108 -11.57 -7.78 13.61
C ASN A 108 -10.77 -6.56 14.16
N GLY A 109 -11.27 -5.33 14.01
CA GLY A 109 -10.62 -4.10 14.51
C GLY A 109 -9.46 -3.56 13.65
N LEU A 110 -9.35 -3.97 12.39
CA LEU A 110 -8.28 -3.68 11.43
C LEU A 110 -8.57 -2.43 10.56
N GLY A 111 -9.75 -1.85 10.72
CA GLY A 111 -10.24 -0.68 10.00
C GLY A 111 -10.71 -1.03 8.59
N TRP A 112 -9.75 -1.20 7.70
CA TRP A 112 -9.98 -1.56 6.29
C TRP A 112 -8.96 -2.63 5.88
N PRO A 113 -9.22 -3.91 6.22
CA PRO A 113 -8.33 -5.03 5.91
C PRO A 113 -8.32 -5.36 4.40
N ALA A 114 -7.23 -5.99 3.94
CA ALA A 114 -7.17 -6.63 2.63
C ALA A 114 -7.70 -8.08 2.71
N LYS A 115 -8.01 -8.68 1.55
CA LYS A 115 -8.71 -9.98 1.43
C LYS A 115 -8.20 -11.11 2.34
N SER A 116 -6.89 -11.19 2.56
CA SER A 116 -6.23 -12.25 3.34
C SER A 116 -5.59 -11.77 4.64
N THR A 117 -5.89 -10.54 5.09
CA THR A 117 -5.25 -9.93 6.28
C THR A 117 -5.46 -10.75 7.54
N ILE A 118 -6.67 -11.26 7.79
CA ILE A 118 -7.00 -12.05 8.99
C ILE A 118 -6.16 -13.36 9.03
N SER A 119 -5.99 -14.01 7.87
CA SER A 119 -5.13 -15.21 7.73
C SER A 119 -3.65 -14.88 7.93
N ARG A 120 -3.17 -13.73 7.43
CA ARG A 120 -1.78 -13.27 7.67
C ARG A 120 -1.52 -13.01 9.16
N LEU A 121 -2.43 -12.28 9.82
CA LEU A 121 -2.36 -11.96 11.25
C LEU A 121 -2.36 -13.22 12.12
N ASN A 122 -3.29 -14.13 11.87
CA ASN A 122 -3.47 -15.36 12.66
C ASN A 122 -2.55 -16.52 12.22
N SER A 123 -1.58 -16.28 11.33
CA SER A 123 -0.66 -17.33 10.85
C SER A 123 0.16 -17.96 11.96
N THR A 124 0.59 -19.20 11.78
CA THR A 124 1.64 -19.82 12.61
C THR A 124 3.05 -19.29 12.26
N PRO A 125 4.09 -19.57 13.07
CA PRO A 125 5.49 -19.27 12.69
C PRO A 125 5.91 -19.96 11.39
N GLU A 126 5.48 -21.21 11.17
CA GLU A 126 5.79 -22.02 10.00
C GLU A 126 5.13 -21.44 8.74
N GLU A 127 3.86 -21.02 8.85
CA GLU A 127 3.16 -20.32 7.76
C GLU A 127 3.79 -18.95 7.43
N ARG A 128 4.37 -18.26 8.42
CA ARG A 128 5.17 -17.04 8.18
C ARG A 128 6.46 -17.36 7.44
N ALA A 129 7.20 -18.40 7.84
CA ALA A 129 8.41 -18.83 7.15
C ALA A 129 8.15 -19.28 5.70
N ILE A 130 7.08 -20.06 5.46
CA ILE A 130 6.64 -20.47 4.11
C ILE A 130 6.27 -19.25 3.26
N ARG A 131 5.62 -18.24 3.84
CA ARG A 131 5.30 -16.98 3.15
C ARG A 131 6.55 -16.18 2.79
N GLU A 132 7.51 -16.08 3.69
CA GLU A 132 8.78 -15.38 3.45
C GLU A 132 9.59 -16.08 2.36
N ALA A 133 9.79 -17.40 2.44
CA ALA A 133 10.48 -18.18 1.42
C ALA A 133 9.82 -18.05 0.03
N ARG A 134 8.48 -18.04 -0.05
CA ARG A 134 7.75 -17.80 -1.30
C ARG A 134 7.92 -16.39 -1.85
N LEU A 135 8.07 -15.38 -0.99
CA LEU A 135 8.40 -14.01 -1.40
C LEU A 135 9.86 -13.93 -1.90
N SER A 136 10.81 -14.53 -1.19
CA SER A 136 12.22 -14.62 -1.63
C SER A 136 12.32 -15.27 -3.01
N GLY A 137 11.68 -16.43 -3.24
CA GLY A 137 11.66 -17.08 -4.54
C GLY A 137 11.14 -16.17 -5.66
N ALA A 138 10.07 -15.42 -5.41
CA ALA A 138 9.54 -14.44 -6.37
C ALA A 138 10.52 -13.26 -6.62
N VAL A 139 11.27 -12.81 -5.61
CA VAL A 139 12.31 -11.79 -5.78
C VAL A 139 13.50 -12.32 -6.57
N LYS A 140 13.92 -13.57 -6.37
CA LYS A 140 14.94 -14.21 -7.20
C LYS A 140 14.53 -14.23 -8.67
N THR A 141 13.30 -14.64 -8.98
CA THR A 141 12.75 -14.56 -10.34
C THR A 141 12.69 -13.13 -10.88
N ILE A 142 12.45 -12.10 -10.05
CA ILE A 142 12.53 -10.70 -10.50
C ILE A 142 13.97 -10.33 -10.90
N LEU A 143 15.00 -10.76 -10.15
CA LEU A 143 16.41 -10.52 -10.48
C LEU A 143 16.81 -11.20 -11.80
N GLU A 144 16.43 -12.47 -11.96
CA GLU A 144 16.63 -13.25 -13.19
C GLU A 144 15.93 -12.56 -14.39
N CYS A 145 14.69 -12.10 -14.23
CA CYS A 145 13.91 -11.43 -15.28
C CYS A 145 14.44 -10.03 -15.68
N ILE A 146 15.25 -9.37 -14.85
CA ILE A 146 15.92 -8.11 -15.22
C ILE A 146 17.35 -8.30 -15.76
N GLY A 147 17.82 -9.55 -15.86
CA GLY A 147 19.16 -9.88 -16.37
C GLY A 147 20.28 -9.70 -15.34
N GLU A 148 19.95 -9.66 -14.05
CA GLU A 148 20.92 -9.74 -12.95
C GLU A 148 21.29 -11.19 -12.65
N ASP A 149 22.53 -11.41 -12.17
CA ASP A 149 22.99 -12.70 -11.64
C ASP A 149 22.64 -12.79 -10.13
N PRO A 150 21.72 -13.66 -9.68
CA PRO A 150 21.37 -13.77 -8.26
C PRO A 150 22.51 -14.33 -7.39
N GLU A 151 23.47 -15.06 -7.97
CA GLU A 151 24.53 -15.76 -7.23
C GLU A 151 25.73 -14.85 -6.93
N ARG A 152 25.79 -13.64 -7.49
CA ARG A 152 26.83 -12.66 -7.15
C ARG A 152 26.71 -12.21 -5.70
N GLU A 153 27.85 -12.02 -5.02
CA GLU A 153 27.98 -11.71 -3.58
C GLU A 153 26.88 -10.76 -3.03
N GLY A 154 26.69 -9.61 -3.68
CA GLY A 154 25.73 -8.59 -3.26
C GLY A 154 24.25 -9.02 -3.35
N LEU A 155 23.90 -9.98 -4.20
CA LEU A 155 22.53 -10.46 -4.42
C LEU A 155 22.18 -11.78 -3.73
N LEU A 156 23.16 -12.58 -3.30
CA LEU A 156 22.97 -13.86 -2.59
C LEU A 156 21.95 -13.83 -1.43
N ARG A 157 21.76 -12.67 -0.79
CA ARG A 157 20.77 -12.46 0.29
C ARG A 157 19.76 -11.33 0.02
N THR A 158 19.69 -10.84 -1.21
CA THR A 158 18.70 -9.82 -1.62
C THR A 158 17.26 -10.35 -1.60
N PRO A 159 16.97 -11.57 -2.07
CA PRO A 159 15.64 -12.16 -1.97
C PRO A 159 15.01 -12.08 -0.58
N GLU A 160 15.73 -12.50 0.46
CA GLU A 160 15.27 -12.54 1.86
C GLU A 160 15.15 -11.12 2.42
N ARG A 161 16.18 -10.28 2.22
CA ARG A 161 16.17 -8.88 2.68
C ARG A 161 15.00 -8.11 2.08
N TYR A 162 14.66 -8.35 0.81
CA TYR A 162 13.53 -7.69 0.15
C TYR A 162 12.19 -8.26 0.63
N ALA A 163 12.06 -9.59 0.80
CA ALA A 163 10.87 -10.21 1.36
C ALA A 163 10.54 -9.66 2.76
N GLN A 164 11.55 -9.61 3.65
CA GLN A 164 11.45 -9.04 5.00
C GLN A 164 11.10 -7.55 4.96
N ALA A 165 11.76 -6.76 4.10
CA ALA A 165 11.45 -5.34 3.94
C ALA A 165 10.02 -5.10 3.44
N LEU A 166 9.52 -5.88 2.47
CA LEU A 166 8.16 -5.76 1.96
C LEU A 166 7.11 -6.18 3.01
N LEU A 167 7.40 -7.21 3.80
CA LEU A 167 6.55 -7.61 4.93
C LEU A 167 6.47 -6.51 6.00
N TYR A 168 7.59 -5.87 6.35
CA TYR A 168 7.65 -4.73 7.27
C TYR A 168 6.91 -3.50 6.72
N LEU A 169 7.14 -3.14 5.46
CA LEU A 169 6.47 -2.01 4.79
C LEU A 169 4.95 -2.23 4.63
N THR A 170 4.47 -3.45 4.81
CA THR A 170 3.04 -3.83 4.80
C THR A 170 2.53 -4.34 6.15
N LYS A 171 3.28 -4.15 7.25
CA LYS A 171 2.91 -4.63 8.60
C LYS A 171 1.62 -4.02 9.13
N GLY A 172 1.28 -2.79 8.69
CA GLY A 172 0.13 -2.03 9.16
C GLY A 172 -1.22 -2.66 8.82
N TYR A 173 -1.26 -3.67 7.94
CA TYR A 173 -2.45 -4.51 7.78
C TYR A 173 -2.70 -5.42 8.99
N GLU A 174 -1.67 -5.87 9.71
CA GLU A 174 -1.77 -6.75 10.88
C GLU A 174 -2.01 -5.97 12.19
N GLU A 175 -1.90 -4.65 12.17
CA GLU A 175 -2.13 -3.78 13.33
C GLU A 175 -3.62 -3.46 13.50
N LYS A 176 -4.19 -3.85 14.66
CA LYS A 176 -5.54 -3.46 15.08
C LYS A 176 -5.55 -2.07 15.69
N LEU A 177 -6.56 -1.27 15.37
CA LEU A 177 -6.64 0.12 15.82
C LEU A 177 -7.04 0.22 17.31
N SER A 178 -7.78 -0.74 17.84
CA SER A 178 -7.99 -0.93 19.29
C SER A 178 -6.65 -1.01 20.04
N ASP A 179 -5.75 -1.86 19.55
CA ASP A 179 -4.48 -2.22 20.19
C ASP A 179 -3.43 -1.11 19.97
N VAL A 180 -3.55 -0.35 18.88
CA VAL A 180 -2.82 0.90 18.65
C VAL A 180 -3.25 1.97 19.66
N ILE A 181 -4.55 2.16 19.89
CA ILE A 181 -5.11 3.18 20.79
C ILE A 181 -4.86 2.81 22.26
N ASN A 182 -5.15 1.57 22.68
CA ASN A 182 -4.87 0.96 23.99
C ASN A 182 -4.99 1.97 25.15
N ASP A 183 -6.23 2.29 25.50
CA ASP A 183 -6.67 3.07 26.68
C ASP A 183 -6.03 4.46 26.88
N ALA A 184 -5.25 4.98 25.93
CA ALA A 184 -4.68 6.32 25.98
C ALA A 184 -5.67 7.41 25.52
N ILE A 185 -6.92 7.29 25.99
CA ILE A 185 -7.98 8.28 25.84
C ILE A 185 -8.24 8.86 27.23
N PHE A 186 -7.96 10.15 27.39
CA PHE A 186 -7.99 10.83 28.68
C PHE A 186 -9.21 11.75 28.76
N ALA A 187 -9.91 11.70 29.90
CA ALA A 187 -11.05 12.56 30.17
C ALA A 187 -10.57 13.91 30.69
N GLU A 188 -10.22 14.82 29.79
CA GLU A 188 -9.75 16.17 30.11
C GLU A 188 -10.77 17.23 29.67
N ASN A 189 -10.96 18.26 30.50
CA ASN A 189 -11.84 19.39 30.20
C ASN A 189 -11.12 20.42 29.31
N HIS A 190 -10.69 19.98 28.13
CA HIS A 190 -10.09 20.79 27.08
C HIS A 190 -10.97 20.70 25.82
N ASP A 191 -11.31 21.84 25.22
CA ASP A 191 -12.20 21.92 24.05
C ASP A 191 -11.68 22.85 22.94
N GLU A 192 -10.39 23.19 22.98
CA GLU A 192 -9.67 24.00 21.99
C GLU A 192 -8.93 23.13 20.94
N LEU A 193 -8.08 23.75 20.11
CA LEU A 193 -7.42 23.12 18.97
C LEU A 193 -6.11 22.40 19.34
N VAL A 194 -6.14 21.07 19.37
CA VAL A 194 -4.95 20.22 19.53
C VAL A 194 -4.36 19.90 18.16
N ILE A 195 -3.05 20.10 17.97
CA ILE A 195 -2.33 19.80 16.71
C ILE A 195 -1.07 18.99 16.99
N VAL A 196 -0.86 17.93 16.21
CA VAL A 196 0.44 17.27 16.04
C VAL A 196 0.82 17.36 14.56
N ARG A 197 1.90 18.10 14.26
CA ARG A 197 2.38 18.37 12.91
C ARG A 197 3.75 17.76 12.65
N ASP A 198 4.17 17.78 11.39
CA ASP A 198 5.47 17.28 10.94
C ASP A 198 5.74 15.80 11.31
N ILE A 199 4.69 14.97 11.40
CA ILE A 199 4.83 13.51 11.55
C ILE A 199 5.35 12.94 10.23
N ASP A 200 6.62 12.52 10.18
CA ASP A 200 7.21 11.89 8.99
C ASP A 200 6.54 10.52 8.69
N ILE A 201 6.24 10.28 7.41
CA ILE A 201 5.45 9.14 6.91
C ILE A 201 6.12 8.49 5.69
N PHE A 202 6.11 7.16 5.66
CA PHE A 202 6.68 6.32 4.61
C PHE A 202 5.66 5.27 4.19
N SER A 203 5.25 5.27 2.91
CA SER A 203 4.21 4.37 2.39
C SER A 203 4.55 3.85 0.99
N LEU A 204 3.82 2.85 0.49
CA LEU A 204 4.01 2.26 -0.83
C LEU A 204 2.85 2.61 -1.77
N CYS A 205 3.16 3.17 -2.94
CA CYS A 205 2.17 3.46 -3.98
C CYS A 205 1.64 2.14 -4.56
N GLU A 206 0.36 1.83 -4.35
CA GLU A 206 -0.23 0.53 -4.75
C GLU A 206 -0.18 0.25 -6.26
N HIS A 207 -0.14 1.31 -7.08
CA HIS A 207 -0.03 1.21 -8.54
C HIS A 207 1.34 0.74 -9.04
N HIS A 208 2.38 0.79 -8.20
CA HIS A 208 3.78 0.63 -8.63
C HIS A 208 4.67 -0.14 -7.64
N LEU A 209 4.22 -0.37 -6.40
CA LEU A 209 5.03 -0.87 -5.27
C LEU A 209 6.30 -0.03 -4.98
N VAL A 210 6.30 1.23 -5.43
CA VAL A 210 7.38 2.20 -5.24
C VAL A 210 7.00 3.17 -4.11
N PRO A 211 7.94 3.58 -3.22
CA PRO A 211 7.61 4.44 -2.10
C PRO A 211 7.07 5.83 -2.47
N PHE A 212 6.24 6.36 -1.58
CA PHE A 212 6.04 7.80 -1.41
C PHE A 212 6.30 8.17 0.06
N THR A 213 6.95 9.31 0.27
CA THR A 213 7.43 9.75 1.59
C THR A 213 7.10 11.22 1.79
N GLY A 214 6.83 11.61 3.04
CA GLY A 214 6.30 12.94 3.31
C GLY A 214 5.97 13.15 4.78
N ARG A 215 5.12 14.14 5.05
CA ARG A 215 4.65 14.49 6.39
C ARG A 215 3.14 14.53 6.45
N VAL A 216 2.60 14.16 7.61
CA VAL A 216 1.21 14.40 7.98
C VAL A 216 1.13 15.36 9.16
N SER A 217 0.14 16.25 9.11
CA SER A 217 -0.27 17.09 10.24
C SER A 217 -1.73 16.78 10.56
N ILE A 218 -1.98 16.48 11.83
CA ILE A 218 -3.28 16.07 12.35
C ILE A 218 -3.71 17.06 13.42
N GLY A 219 -4.86 17.68 13.23
CA GLY A 219 -5.51 18.55 14.20
C GLY A 219 -6.87 18.01 14.59
N TYR A 220 -7.29 18.22 15.84
CA TYR A 220 -8.65 17.93 16.28
C TYR A 220 -9.08 18.92 17.37
N ILE A 221 -10.40 19.06 17.53
CA ILE A 221 -10.98 19.80 18.65
C ILE A 221 -11.68 18.78 19.54
N PRO A 222 -11.23 18.52 20.78
CA PRO A 222 -11.77 17.46 21.61
C PRO A 222 -13.25 17.64 21.96
N ASN A 223 -13.84 16.58 22.49
CA ASN A 223 -15.17 16.60 23.09
C ASN A 223 -15.10 15.90 24.46
N LYS A 224 -14.39 16.53 25.42
CA LYS A 224 -14.03 15.99 26.74
C LYS A 224 -13.10 14.77 26.74
N LEU A 225 -12.79 14.21 25.57
CA LEU A 225 -11.88 13.09 25.37
C LEU A 225 -10.68 13.52 24.53
N VAL A 226 -9.49 13.43 25.10
CA VAL A 226 -8.19 13.75 24.50
C VAL A 226 -7.45 12.46 24.19
N LEU A 227 -6.96 12.31 22.95
CA LEU A 227 -6.13 11.17 22.56
C LEU A 227 -4.65 11.49 22.84
N GLY A 228 -3.94 10.56 23.49
CA GLY A 228 -2.51 10.71 23.78
C GLY A 228 -1.68 10.97 22.51
N ILE A 229 -0.84 12.01 22.54
CA ILE A 229 -0.11 12.58 21.38
C ILE A 229 0.57 11.52 20.51
N SER A 230 1.27 10.54 21.12
CA SER A 230 2.00 9.49 20.40
C SER A 230 1.09 8.53 19.60
N LYS A 231 -0.20 8.45 19.94
CA LYS A 231 -1.18 7.61 19.23
C LYS A 231 -1.56 8.18 17.86
N LEU A 232 -1.55 9.51 17.69
CA LEU A 232 -1.80 10.14 16.38
C LEU A 232 -0.73 9.74 15.35
N ALA A 233 0.54 9.70 15.77
CA ALA A 233 1.62 9.20 14.94
C ALA A 233 1.49 7.68 14.65
N ARG A 234 1.11 6.87 15.66
CA ARG A 234 0.89 5.43 15.45
C ARG A 234 -0.27 5.13 14.51
N ILE A 235 -1.41 5.84 14.63
CA ILE A 235 -2.54 5.73 13.69
C ILE A 235 -2.10 6.03 12.26
N ALA A 236 -1.25 7.04 12.06
CA ALA A 236 -0.71 7.36 10.74
C ALA A 236 0.25 6.28 10.20
N GLU A 237 1.10 5.70 11.05
CA GLU A 237 1.97 4.56 10.73
C GLU A 237 1.15 3.29 10.36
N THR A 238 0.09 2.97 11.10
CA THR A 238 -0.78 1.80 10.84
C THR A 238 -1.43 1.83 9.45
N PHE A 239 -1.78 3.01 8.92
CA PHE A 239 -2.30 3.13 7.55
C PHE A 239 -1.22 3.35 6.50
N SER A 240 -0.07 3.96 6.83
CA SER A 240 1.01 4.18 5.87
C SER A 240 1.77 2.90 5.54
N ARG A 241 1.91 1.97 6.50
CA ARG A 241 2.49 0.63 6.31
C ARG A 241 1.51 -0.34 5.66
N ARG A 242 0.90 0.11 4.57
CA ARG A 242 -0.04 -0.60 3.69
C ARG A 242 0.29 -0.19 2.25
N LEU A 243 -0.24 -0.91 1.26
CA LEU A 243 -0.28 -0.40 -0.11
C LEU A 243 -1.37 0.68 -0.19
N GLN A 244 -1.05 1.84 -0.75
CA GLN A 244 -1.87 3.05 -0.61
C GLN A 244 -1.96 3.95 -1.85
N VAL A 245 -2.98 4.81 -1.79
CA VAL A 245 -3.15 6.07 -2.52
C VAL A 245 -3.24 7.18 -1.47
N GLN A 246 -2.59 8.32 -1.68
CA GLN A 246 -2.38 9.35 -0.65
C GLN A 246 -3.70 9.94 -0.14
N GLU A 247 -4.67 10.14 -1.03
CA GLU A 247 -6.03 10.60 -0.74
C GLU A 247 -6.76 9.62 0.19
N ARG A 248 -6.58 8.31 -0.01
CA ARG A 248 -7.16 7.26 0.84
C ARG A 248 -6.49 7.25 2.21
N LEU A 249 -5.17 7.25 2.25
CA LEU A 249 -4.37 7.31 3.48
C LEU A 249 -4.77 8.52 4.35
N THR A 250 -4.87 9.70 3.74
CA THR A 250 -5.29 10.94 4.42
C THR A 250 -6.70 10.85 5.00
N LYS A 251 -7.66 10.28 4.25
CA LYS A 251 -9.03 10.04 4.74
C LYS A 251 -9.07 9.01 5.87
N GLN A 252 -8.32 7.91 5.75
CA GLN A 252 -8.30 6.84 6.76
C GLN A 252 -7.77 7.34 8.11
N ILE A 253 -6.71 8.16 8.11
CA ILE A 253 -6.19 8.80 9.32
C ILE A 253 -7.24 9.73 9.95
N ALA A 254 -7.94 10.53 9.15
CA ALA A 254 -8.94 11.47 9.65
C ALA A 254 -10.14 10.76 10.30
N VAL A 255 -10.70 9.75 9.62
CA VAL A 255 -11.78 8.92 10.15
C VAL A 255 -11.31 8.12 11.38
N ALA A 256 -10.04 7.70 11.41
CA ALA A 256 -9.47 7.00 12.56
C ALA A 256 -9.50 7.82 13.85
N VAL A 257 -9.14 9.10 13.79
CA VAL A 257 -9.24 10.00 14.94
C VAL A 257 -10.69 10.37 15.24
N GLU A 258 -11.53 10.55 14.21
CA GLU A 258 -12.96 10.88 14.40
C GLU A 258 -13.71 9.77 15.14
N GLU A 259 -13.51 8.50 14.77
CA GLU A 259 -14.19 7.39 15.45
C GLU A 259 -13.57 7.04 16.81
N ALA A 260 -12.26 7.22 17.01
CA ALA A 260 -11.59 6.88 18.27
C ALA A 260 -12.05 7.71 19.48
N ILE A 261 -12.27 9.02 19.31
CA ILE A 261 -12.58 9.94 20.42
C ILE A 261 -13.84 10.80 20.21
N LYS A 262 -14.55 10.62 19.09
CA LYS A 262 -15.77 11.38 18.71
C LYS A 262 -15.63 12.91 18.96
N PRO A 263 -14.58 13.54 18.38
CA PRO A 263 -14.24 14.94 18.64
C PRO A 263 -15.25 15.89 17.95
N ARG A 264 -15.19 17.18 18.28
CA ARG A 264 -15.98 18.23 17.59
C ARG A 264 -15.61 18.35 16.11
N GLY A 265 -14.41 17.89 15.73
CA GLY A 265 -14.00 17.64 14.35
C GLY A 265 -12.54 17.18 14.27
N VAL A 266 -12.10 16.80 13.07
CA VAL A 266 -10.73 16.41 12.76
C VAL A 266 -10.28 17.10 11.46
N ALA A 267 -9.04 17.53 11.40
CA ALA A 267 -8.35 17.98 10.20
C ALA A 267 -7.09 17.14 9.99
N VAL A 268 -6.89 16.64 8.77
CA VAL A 268 -5.64 15.98 8.37
C VAL A 268 -5.16 16.62 7.08
N VAL A 269 -3.88 17.01 7.04
CA VAL A 269 -3.18 17.45 5.83
C VAL A 269 -1.93 16.59 5.68
N MET A 270 -1.71 16.05 4.48
CA MET A 270 -0.53 15.27 4.15
C MET A 270 0.15 15.86 2.92
N GLU A 271 1.45 16.12 3.01
CA GLU A 271 2.31 16.51 1.89
C GLU A 271 3.35 15.41 1.65
N ALA A 272 3.46 14.90 0.42
CA ALA A 272 4.40 13.81 0.11
C ALA A 272 5.02 13.92 -1.29
N THR A 273 6.25 13.42 -1.43
CA THR A 273 6.93 13.21 -2.70
C THR A 273 6.73 11.75 -3.15
N HIS A 274 6.38 11.55 -4.42
CA HIS A 274 6.12 10.23 -5.00
C HIS A 274 7.28 9.79 -5.88
N LEU A 275 8.07 8.81 -5.44
CA LEU A 275 9.22 8.34 -6.23
C LEU A 275 8.78 7.76 -7.58
N CYS A 276 7.55 7.25 -7.68
CA CYS A 276 6.96 6.77 -8.94
C CYS A 276 6.72 7.88 -9.98
N MET A 277 6.80 9.17 -9.60
CA MET A 277 6.86 10.35 -10.47
C MET A 277 8.26 10.99 -10.53
N SER A 278 9.09 10.84 -9.48
CA SER A 278 10.41 11.48 -9.43
C SER A 278 11.51 10.68 -10.16
N MET A 279 11.61 9.37 -9.94
CA MET A 279 12.70 8.54 -10.51
C MET A 279 12.36 7.93 -11.88
N ARG A 280 11.08 7.91 -12.25
CA ARG A 280 10.54 7.27 -13.48
C ARG A 280 9.33 8.02 -14.01
N GLY A 281 8.85 7.61 -15.19
CA GLY A 281 7.64 8.17 -15.80
C GLY A 281 7.85 9.64 -16.19
N VAL A 282 7.14 10.55 -15.53
CA VAL A 282 7.21 12.00 -15.81
C VAL A 282 8.52 12.65 -15.35
N GLN A 283 9.30 12.00 -14.47
CA GLN A 283 10.59 12.46 -13.94
C GLN A 283 10.54 13.93 -13.48
N LYS A 284 9.78 14.18 -12.41
CA LYS A 284 9.63 15.50 -11.77
C LYS A 284 10.11 15.45 -10.31
N PRO A 285 11.44 15.45 -10.07
CA PRO A 285 11.98 15.65 -8.73
C PRO A 285 11.55 17.03 -8.19
N GLY A 286 11.38 17.15 -6.86
CA GLY A 286 10.88 18.36 -6.20
C GLY A 286 9.37 18.58 -6.30
N SER A 287 8.63 17.76 -7.05
CA SER A 287 7.17 17.79 -7.06
C SER A 287 6.60 17.15 -5.80
N THR A 288 5.91 17.92 -4.96
CA THR A 288 5.12 17.42 -3.83
C THR A 288 3.63 17.38 -4.14
N THR A 289 2.92 16.45 -3.50
CA THR A 289 1.46 16.30 -3.59
C THR A 289 0.86 16.59 -2.22
N ILE A 290 -0.03 17.58 -2.14
CA ILE A 290 -0.76 17.93 -0.91
C ILE A 290 -2.19 17.40 -0.99
N THR A 291 -2.59 16.65 0.03
CA THR A 291 -3.94 16.11 0.21
C THR A 291 -4.48 16.52 1.58
N SER A 292 -5.81 16.60 1.73
CA SER A 292 -6.43 16.92 3.00
C SER A 292 -7.77 16.23 3.22
N CYS A 293 -8.14 16.02 4.47
CA CYS A 293 -9.46 15.55 4.89
C CYS A 293 -9.93 16.39 6.09
N MET A 294 -11.16 16.89 6.02
CA MET A 294 -11.76 17.79 7.00
C MET A 294 -13.10 17.22 7.45
N LEU A 295 -13.25 17.01 8.75
CA LEU A 295 -14.37 16.34 9.41
C LEU A 295 -14.91 17.18 10.57
N GLY A 296 -16.15 16.95 10.96
CA GLY A 296 -16.87 17.78 11.95
C GLY A 296 -16.74 19.29 11.67
N CYS A 297 -16.41 20.06 12.72
CA CYS A 297 -16.28 21.51 12.69
C CYS A 297 -15.30 22.05 11.62
N PHE A 298 -14.16 21.39 11.34
CA PHE A 298 -13.22 21.86 10.29
C PHE A 298 -13.82 21.80 8.88
N ARG A 299 -14.84 20.98 8.67
CA ARG A 299 -15.56 20.93 7.39
C ARG A 299 -16.54 22.10 7.26
N THR A 300 -17.33 22.33 8.30
CA THR A 300 -18.45 23.28 8.31
C THR A 300 -18.05 24.72 8.66
N HIS A 301 -17.01 24.92 9.47
CA HIS A 301 -16.58 26.23 9.96
C HIS A 301 -15.26 26.65 9.29
N GLN A 302 -15.32 27.66 8.43
CA GLN A 302 -14.16 28.13 7.66
C GLN A 302 -13.04 28.66 8.56
N LYS A 303 -13.36 29.47 9.58
CA LYS A 303 -12.36 30.07 10.48
C LYS A 303 -11.49 29.02 11.19
N THR A 304 -12.11 27.98 11.75
CA THR A 304 -11.43 26.85 12.42
C THR A 304 -10.51 26.08 11.48
N ARG A 305 -10.87 25.99 10.19
CA ARG A 305 -10.02 25.39 9.15
C ARG A 305 -8.86 26.30 8.76
N GLU A 306 -9.09 27.61 8.66
CA GLU A 306 -8.05 28.61 8.36
C GLU A 306 -7.01 28.72 9.49
N GLU A 307 -7.47 28.66 10.75
CA GLU A 307 -6.65 28.58 11.96
C GLU A 307 -5.67 27.39 11.89
N PHE A 308 -6.19 26.16 11.74
CA PHE A 308 -5.37 24.95 11.59
C PHE A 308 -4.41 25.05 10.39
N LEU A 309 -4.89 25.46 9.21
CA LEU A 309 -4.07 25.60 8.01
C LEU A 309 -2.99 26.68 8.13
N THR A 310 -3.15 27.65 9.03
CA THR A 310 -2.13 28.65 9.37
C THR A 310 -1.11 28.05 10.34
N LEU A 311 -1.56 27.42 11.42
CA LEU A 311 -0.70 26.86 12.47
C LEU A 311 0.24 25.75 11.97
N ILE A 312 -0.19 24.92 11.01
CA ILE A 312 0.68 23.90 10.40
C ILE A 312 1.73 24.47 9.43
N ARG A 313 1.57 25.74 8.98
CA ARG A 313 2.51 26.44 8.10
C ARG A 313 3.53 27.29 8.85
N SER A 314 3.30 27.57 10.13
CA SER A 314 4.24 28.32 10.97
C SER A 314 5.61 27.64 10.98
N PRO A 315 6.72 28.36 10.76
CA PRO A 315 8.05 27.77 10.72
C PRO A 315 8.35 27.04 12.03
N SER A 316 8.85 25.82 11.92
CA SER A 316 9.41 25.08 13.06
C SER A 316 10.66 25.83 13.56
N SER A 317 10.69 26.23 14.82
CA SER A 317 11.79 26.99 15.46
C SER A 317 13.11 26.21 15.62
N THR A 318 13.19 25.02 15.03
CA THR A 318 14.27 24.04 15.20
C THR A 318 14.56 23.40 13.84
N ARG A 319 15.26 24.13 12.97
CA ARG A 319 15.85 23.65 11.71
C ARG A 319 17.35 23.97 11.72
#